data_AF-A0A7L2I5S0-F1
#
_entry.id   AF-A0A7L2I5S0-F1
#
_cell.length_a   1.000
_cell.length_b   1.000
_cell.length_c   1.000
_cell.angle_alpha   90.00
_cell.angle_beta   90.00
_cell.angle_gamma   90.00
#
_symmetry.space_group_name_H-M   'P 1'
#
loop_
_entity.id
_entity.type
_entity.pdbx_description
1 polymer ?
#
loop_
_entity_poly.entity_id
_entity_poly.type
_entity_poly.pdbx_seq_one_letter_code
_entity_poly.pdbx_strand_id
1 'polypeptide(L)'
;QLSEDVERASENPTEERGGEMEVHEETSSVILPDSELGTTAPSLRFSKTCLKNVFSVILLFIYLLLMAVAVFLVYQTISDFREKLNHPVMSVSYKEVSLYDAPGIAFYPGKARLLSCKHHYYDHIPPLINPGQPGDVECITQRINYTDPFTNQTMKYALVVQGPRDVKKKELVFLQFHLNGTDQDFNAIDYLLFSSFQEFIN
;
A
#
# COMPACT_ATOMS: atom_id res chain seq x y z
N GLN A 1 6.04 -9.37 -36.14
CA GLN A 1 5.61 -10.35 -37.15
C GLN A 1 6.15 -11.70 -36.70
N LEU A 2 5.33 -12.46 -35.98
CA LEU A 2 5.53 -13.89 -35.74
C LEU A 2 4.11 -14.46 -35.57
N SER A 3 3.76 -15.31 -36.51
CA SER A 3 2.49 -16.01 -36.67
C SER A 3 2.58 -17.33 -35.93
N GLU A 4 1.55 -17.71 -35.18
CA GLU A 4 1.31 -19.11 -34.85
C GLU A 4 -0.20 -19.34 -34.74
N ASP A 5 -0.61 -20.38 -35.43
CA ASP A 5 -1.92 -20.57 -36.05
C ASP A 5 -2.99 -21.07 -35.07
N VAL A 6 -4.21 -20.57 -35.29
CA VAL A 6 -5.44 -21.06 -34.64
C VAL A 6 -5.97 -22.24 -35.45
N GLU A 7 -5.82 -23.45 -34.92
CA GLU A 7 -6.46 -24.64 -35.48
C GLU A 7 -7.89 -24.76 -34.94
N ARG A 8 -8.87 -24.45 -35.80
CA ARG A 8 -10.29 -24.76 -35.60
C ARG A 8 -10.55 -26.17 -36.10
N ALA A 9 -11.04 -27.05 -35.23
CA ALA A 9 -11.57 -28.35 -35.64
C ALA A 9 -13.12 -28.31 -35.62
N SER A 10 -13.65 -28.73 -36.77
CA SER A 10 -15.03 -28.73 -37.27
C SER A 10 -15.99 -29.64 -36.49
N GLU A 11 -17.25 -29.20 -36.40
CA GLU A 11 -18.43 -30.06 -36.20
C GLU A 11 -18.55 -31.11 -37.32
N ASN A 12 -19.05 -32.31 -36.99
CA ASN A 12 -20.27 -32.84 -37.61
C ASN A 12 -20.80 -34.13 -36.91
N PRO A 13 -22.09 -34.46 -37.11
CA PRO A 13 -22.94 -35.18 -36.16
C PRO A 13 -23.14 -36.66 -36.51
N THR A 14 -23.63 -37.44 -35.55
CA THR A 14 -24.39 -38.66 -35.83
C THR A 14 -25.45 -38.86 -34.76
N GLU A 15 -26.71 -38.84 -35.21
CA GLU A 15 -27.89 -39.34 -34.51
C GLU A 15 -27.72 -40.84 -34.20
N GLU A 16 -28.23 -41.30 -33.06
CA GLU A 16 -29.47 -42.08 -33.00
C GLU A 16 -29.76 -42.60 -31.59
N ARG A 17 -31.06 -42.60 -31.27
CA ARG A 17 -31.78 -43.58 -30.44
C ARG A 17 -31.89 -43.34 -28.93
N GLY A 18 -32.98 -42.63 -28.60
CA GLY A 18 -34.18 -43.28 -28.05
C GLY A 18 -34.13 -43.72 -26.58
N GLY A 19 -35.04 -43.14 -25.78
CA GLY A 19 -35.40 -43.67 -24.48
C GLY A 19 -35.86 -42.58 -23.50
N GLU A 20 -37.04 -42.01 -23.76
CA GLU A 20 -37.82 -41.40 -22.69
C GLU A 20 -38.13 -42.48 -21.64
N MET A 21 -37.83 -42.21 -20.37
CA MET A 21 -38.39 -42.97 -19.26
C MET A 21 -38.89 -41.95 -18.24
N GLU A 22 -40.09 -41.45 -18.51
CA GLU A 22 -41.00 -41.00 -17.45
C GLU A 22 -41.20 -42.17 -16.49
N VAL A 23 -40.81 -41.99 -15.23
CA VAL A 23 -41.30 -42.83 -14.14
C VAL A 23 -42.37 -42.02 -13.43
N HIS A 24 -43.59 -42.22 -13.90
CA HIS A 24 -44.81 -41.85 -13.21
C HIS A 24 -45.42 -43.14 -12.66
N GLU A 25 -45.20 -43.41 -11.37
CA GLU A 25 -45.96 -44.36 -10.55
C GLU A 25 -45.91 -43.82 -9.12
N GLU A 26 -46.97 -43.75 -8.32
CA GLU A 26 -48.36 -44.06 -8.53
C GLU A 26 -49.11 -43.37 -7.38
N THR A 27 -50.26 -42.80 -7.70
CA THR A 27 -51.13 -42.12 -6.77
C THR A 27 -51.84 -43.13 -5.87
N SER A 28 -51.51 -43.17 -4.59
CA SER A 28 -52.44 -43.66 -3.57
C SER A 28 -52.18 -42.99 -2.22
N SER A 29 -52.86 -41.87 -2.00
CA SER A 29 -53.14 -41.40 -0.64
C SER A 29 -54.64 -41.14 -0.54
N VAL A 30 -55.31 -42.14 0.00
CA VAL A 30 -56.67 -42.14 0.55
C VAL A 30 -57.12 -40.74 0.96
N ILE A 31 -58.16 -40.24 0.28
CA ILE A 31 -58.89 -39.04 0.69
C ILE A 31 -59.76 -39.42 1.89
N LEU A 32 -59.41 -38.92 3.07
CA LEU A 32 -60.31 -38.83 4.23
C LEU A 32 -60.66 -37.35 4.44
N PRO A 33 -61.94 -36.98 4.53
CA PRO A 33 -62.33 -35.60 4.76
C PRO A 33 -62.18 -35.32 6.26
N ASP A 34 -61.11 -34.61 6.64
CA ASP A 34 -61.04 -34.09 8.01
C ASP A 34 -61.95 -32.87 8.10
N SER A 35 -62.86 -32.97 9.06
CA SER A 35 -64.05 -32.15 9.16
C SER A 35 -63.69 -30.72 9.54
N GLU A 36 -64.29 -29.76 8.84
CA GLU A 36 -64.24 -28.36 9.26
C GLU A 36 -64.94 -28.22 10.62
N LEU A 37 -64.16 -27.88 11.65
CA LEU A 37 -64.70 -27.19 12.82
C LEU A 37 -63.95 -25.88 12.97
N GLY A 38 -64.64 -24.80 12.60
CA GLY A 38 -64.09 -23.47 12.52
C GLY A 38 -63.50 -22.96 13.83
N THR A 39 -62.36 -22.31 13.73
CA THR A 39 -62.08 -21.11 14.52
C THR A 39 -61.20 -20.19 13.67
N THR A 40 -61.71 -18.99 13.44
CA THR A 40 -61.09 -17.89 12.70
C THR A 40 -59.66 -17.58 13.16
N ALA A 41 -58.68 -17.80 12.28
CA ALA A 41 -57.37 -17.14 12.33
C ALA A 41 -56.82 -16.90 10.90
N PRO A 42 -57.10 -15.73 10.28
CA PRO A 42 -56.63 -15.43 8.92
C PRO A 42 -55.15 -14.98 8.87
N SER A 43 -54.40 -15.07 9.98
CA SER A 43 -53.04 -14.52 10.10
C SER A 43 -51.89 -15.52 9.82
N LEU A 44 -52.15 -16.83 9.79
CA LEU A 44 -51.10 -17.85 9.69
C LEU A 44 -50.65 -18.17 8.25
N ARG A 45 -51.50 -17.92 7.24
CA ARG A 45 -51.14 -18.16 5.82
C ARG A 45 -50.44 -16.97 5.17
N PHE A 46 -50.74 -15.73 5.58
CA PHE A 46 -50.15 -14.51 5.04
C PHE A 46 -48.71 -14.25 5.55
N SER A 47 -48.35 -14.79 6.72
CA SER A 47 -47.01 -14.68 7.30
C SER A 47 -45.98 -15.64 6.68
N LYS A 48 -46.43 -16.73 6.06
CA LYS A 48 -45.54 -17.79 5.52
C LYS A 48 -44.77 -17.33 4.27
N THR A 49 -45.40 -16.52 3.42
CA THR A 49 -44.76 -15.95 2.20
C THR A 49 -43.81 -14.80 2.55
N CYS A 50 -44.18 -13.94 3.51
CA CYS A 50 -43.30 -12.88 4.01
C CYS A 50 -42.07 -13.47 4.72
N LEU A 51 -42.27 -14.48 5.58
CA LEU A 51 -41.18 -15.20 6.26
C LEU A 51 -40.26 -15.93 5.26
N LYS A 52 -40.81 -16.54 4.21
CA LYS A 52 -40.03 -17.20 3.16
C LYS A 52 -39.19 -16.19 2.35
N ASN A 53 -39.75 -15.01 2.06
CA ASN A 53 -39.03 -13.95 1.36
C ASN A 53 -37.91 -13.36 2.24
N VAL A 54 -38.20 -13.08 3.52
CA VAL A 54 -37.19 -12.61 4.48
C VAL A 54 -36.10 -13.67 4.70
N PHE A 55 -36.47 -14.94 4.85
CA PHE A 55 -35.51 -16.04 4.96
C PHE A 55 -34.67 -16.19 3.69
N SER A 56 -35.27 -16.05 2.51
CA SER A 56 -34.53 -16.05 1.24
C SER A 56 -33.53 -14.90 1.14
N VAL A 57 -33.89 -13.71 1.62
CA VAL A 57 -33.00 -12.55 1.66
C VAL A 57 -31.88 -12.77 2.68
N ILE A 58 -32.18 -13.31 3.86
CA ILE A 58 -31.17 -13.68 4.87
C ILE A 58 -30.20 -14.72 4.31
N LEU A 59 -30.71 -15.77 3.65
CA LEU A 59 -29.88 -16.77 2.99
C LEU A 59 -28.98 -16.13 1.93
N LEU A 60 -29.51 -15.22 1.13
CA LEU A 60 -28.70 -14.48 0.16
C LEU A 60 -27.55 -13.72 0.84
N PHE A 61 -27.81 -13.01 1.95
CA PHE A 61 -26.75 -12.34 2.70
C PHE A 61 -25.73 -13.32 3.29
N ILE A 62 -26.18 -14.48 3.79
CA ILE A 62 -25.28 -15.53 4.28
C ILE A 62 -24.41 -16.06 3.13
N TYR A 63 -24.97 -16.30 1.95
CA TYR A 63 -24.20 -16.72 0.78
C TYR A 63 -23.20 -15.66 0.33
N LEU A 64 -23.59 -14.37 0.31
CA LEU A 64 -22.67 -13.28 0.00
C LEU A 64 -21.53 -13.18 1.03
N LEU A 65 -21.86 -13.36 2.32
CA LEU A 65 -20.87 -13.37 3.39
C LEU A 65 -19.89 -14.55 3.24
N LEU A 66 -20.40 -15.75 2.99
CA LEU A 66 -19.59 -16.94 2.75
C LEU A 66 -18.67 -16.75 1.53
N MET A 67 -19.18 -16.17 0.44
CA MET A 67 -18.37 -15.85 -0.74
C MET A 67 -17.31 -14.79 -0.45
N ALA A 68 -17.64 -13.74 0.31
CA ALA A 68 -16.68 -12.71 0.71
C ALA A 68 -15.56 -13.30 1.56
N VAL A 69 -15.90 -14.18 2.52
CA VAL A 69 -14.91 -14.90 3.34
C VAL A 69 -14.02 -15.79 2.47
N ALA A 70 -14.60 -16.52 1.51
CA ALA A 70 -13.82 -17.36 0.59
C ALA A 70 -12.81 -16.55 -0.24
N VAL A 71 -13.25 -15.44 -0.85
CA VAL A 71 -12.37 -14.55 -1.62
C VAL A 71 -11.28 -13.95 -0.73
N PHE A 72 -11.63 -13.55 0.50
CA PHE A 72 -10.69 -13.01 1.46
C PHE A 72 -9.59 -14.02 1.84
N LEU A 73 -9.95 -15.29 2.08
CA LEU A 73 -8.98 -16.35 2.36
C LEU A 73 -8.04 -16.61 1.17
N VAL A 74 -8.58 -16.61 -0.06
CA VAL A 74 -7.76 -16.73 -1.28
C VAL A 74 -6.82 -15.53 -1.42
N TYR A 75 -7.31 -14.32 -1.17
CA TYR A 75 -6.48 -13.10 -1.20
C TYR A 75 -5.35 -13.16 -0.17
N GLN A 76 -5.64 -13.56 1.08
CA GLN A 76 -4.61 -13.76 2.10
C GLN A 76 -3.57 -14.78 1.65
N THR A 77 -4.00 -15.93 1.13
CA THR A 77 -3.10 -16.98 0.62
C THR A 77 -2.16 -16.44 -0.46
N ILE A 78 -2.68 -15.65 -1.40
CA ILE A 78 -1.87 -15.01 -2.44
C ILE A 78 -0.91 -13.97 -1.84
N SER A 79 -1.37 -13.15 -0.90
CA SER A 79 -0.55 -12.14 -0.23
C SER A 79 0.62 -12.77 0.53
N ASP A 80 0.35 -13.81 1.31
CA ASP A 80 1.36 -14.57 2.05
C ASP A 80 2.38 -15.23 1.12
N PHE A 81 1.91 -15.73 -0.03
CA PHE A 81 2.81 -16.27 -1.05
C PHE A 81 3.70 -15.17 -1.65
N ARG A 82 3.14 -13.99 -1.92
CA ARG A 82 3.90 -12.84 -2.46
C ARG A 82 4.96 -12.35 -1.48
N GLU A 83 4.70 -12.38 -0.18
CA GLU A 83 5.66 -11.99 0.85
C GLU A 83 6.83 -12.98 0.98
N LYS A 84 6.59 -14.28 0.74
CA LYS A 84 7.64 -15.31 0.73
C LYS A 84 8.56 -15.27 -0.51
N LEU A 85 8.22 -14.50 -1.53
CA LEU A 85 9.05 -14.35 -2.72
C LEU A 85 10.12 -13.28 -2.50
N ASN A 86 11.37 -13.59 -2.86
CA ASN A 86 12.51 -12.68 -2.62
C ASN A 86 12.43 -11.37 -3.42
N HIS A 87 11.75 -11.35 -4.57
CA HIS A 87 11.66 -10.18 -5.46
C HIS A 87 10.29 -10.10 -6.17
N PRO A 88 9.21 -9.70 -5.48
CA PRO A 88 7.92 -9.55 -6.14
C PRO A 88 7.95 -8.38 -7.13
N VAL A 89 7.29 -8.54 -8.27
CA VAL A 89 7.07 -7.42 -9.20
C VAL A 89 6.21 -6.37 -8.49
N MET A 90 6.72 -5.13 -8.43
CA MET A 90 6.04 -3.98 -7.85
C MET A 90 5.43 -3.10 -8.93
N SER A 91 4.33 -2.44 -8.58
CA SER A 91 3.70 -1.40 -9.41
C SER A 91 4.13 -0.02 -8.93
N VAL A 92 4.06 0.98 -9.81
CA VAL A 92 4.34 2.38 -9.47
C VAL A 92 3.01 3.12 -9.34
N SER A 93 2.85 3.84 -8.23
CA SER A 93 1.71 4.72 -7.99
C SER A 93 2.20 6.05 -7.44
N TYR A 94 1.71 7.14 -8.02
CA TYR A 94 2.02 8.48 -7.58
C TYR A 94 0.91 8.98 -6.65
N LYS A 95 1.30 9.44 -5.46
CA LYS A 95 0.41 10.08 -4.50
C LYS A 95 0.86 11.52 -4.32
N GLU A 96 0.02 12.47 -4.73
CA GLU A 96 0.29 13.88 -4.48
C GLU A 96 0.19 14.18 -2.98
N VAL A 97 1.18 14.91 -2.46
CA VAL A 97 1.25 15.29 -1.05
C VAL A 97 1.61 16.78 -0.97
N SER A 98 0.88 17.54 -0.14
CA SER A 98 1.13 18.97 0.05
C SER A 98 2.27 19.25 1.02
N LEU A 99 2.46 18.38 2.01
CA LEU A 99 3.46 18.49 3.07
C LEU A 99 4.09 17.11 3.26
N TYR A 100 5.39 17.01 3.06
CA TYR A 100 6.13 15.78 3.34
C TYR A 100 6.53 15.73 4.82
N ASP A 101 6.74 14.53 5.34
CA ASP A 101 7.56 14.39 6.53
C ASP A 101 8.97 14.92 6.19
N ALA A 102 9.50 15.78 7.06
CA ALA A 102 10.80 16.40 6.80
C ALA A 102 11.86 15.29 6.73
N PRO A 103 12.52 15.08 5.58
CA PRO A 103 13.52 14.02 5.44
C PRO A 103 14.73 14.37 6.30
N GLY A 104 15.44 13.34 6.77
CA GLY A 104 16.73 13.57 7.41
C GLY A 104 17.84 13.55 6.38
N ILE A 105 18.72 14.56 6.43
CA ILE A 105 19.90 14.66 5.56
C ILE A 105 21.14 14.43 6.41
N ALA A 106 21.74 13.25 6.32
CA ALA A 106 22.95 12.89 7.05
C ALA A 106 24.19 13.23 6.22
N PHE A 107 24.86 14.33 6.54
CA PHE A 107 26.12 14.73 5.92
C PHE A 107 27.32 14.07 6.60
N TYR A 108 28.34 13.72 5.81
CA TYR A 108 29.63 13.20 6.26
C TYR A 108 30.72 14.24 6.01
N PRO A 109 30.76 15.34 6.79
CA PRO A 109 31.62 16.47 6.48
C PRO A 109 33.11 16.19 6.76
N GLY A 110 33.47 15.12 7.47
CA GLY A 110 34.85 14.81 7.83
C GLY A 110 35.51 15.95 8.61
N LYS A 111 36.52 16.59 8.01
CA LYS A 111 37.21 17.76 8.59
C LYS A 111 36.47 19.09 8.34
N ALA A 112 35.44 19.11 7.48
CA ALA A 112 34.66 20.31 7.18
C ALA A 112 33.72 20.67 8.33
N ARG A 113 33.42 21.97 8.47
CA ARG A 113 32.49 22.51 9.45
C ARG A 113 31.31 23.18 8.77
N LEU A 114 30.12 23.00 9.33
CA LEU A 114 28.93 23.78 8.95
C LEU A 114 29.13 25.23 9.41
N LEU A 115 29.03 26.19 8.49
CA LEU A 115 29.10 27.63 8.75
C LEU A 115 27.72 28.24 8.99
N SER A 116 26.73 27.87 8.19
CA SER A 116 25.38 28.41 8.28
C SER A 116 24.37 27.37 7.80
N CYS A 117 23.16 27.43 8.35
CA CYS A 117 22.04 26.62 7.88
C CYS A 117 20.74 27.38 8.06
N LYS A 118 19.95 27.50 6.99
CA LYS A 118 18.67 28.20 7.01
C LYS A 118 17.67 27.64 6.02
N HIS A 119 16.39 27.63 6.40
CA HIS A 119 15.30 27.30 5.50
C HIS A 119 14.84 28.55 4.75
N HIS A 120 14.66 28.41 3.43
CA HIS A 120 14.13 29.44 2.55
C HIS A 120 12.86 28.92 1.88
N TYR A 121 12.04 29.86 1.41
CA TYR A 121 10.75 29.57 0.77
C TYR A 121 10.64 30.36 -0.53
N TYR A 122 9.85 29.84 -1.46
CA TYR A 122 9.53 30.45 -2.75
C TYR A 122 10.75 30.75 -3.62
N ASP A 123 11.75 29.86 -3.59
CA ASP A 123 13.02 29.98 -4.33
C ASP A 123 13.82 31.26 -4.02
N HIS A 124 13.50 31.96 -2.93
CA HIS A 124 14.17 33.21 -2.58
C HIS A 124 15.37 32.94 -1.66
N ILE A 125 16.54 32.76 -2.25
CA ILE A 125 17.82 32.70 -1.55
C ILE A 125 18.47 34.09 -1.61
N PRO A 126 18.59 34.80 -0.48
CA PRO A 126 19.29 36.08 -0.46
C PRO A 126 20.76 35.87 -0.80
N PRO A 127 21.43 36.88 -1.41
CA PRO A 127 22.86 36.79 -1.70
C PRO A 127 23.64 36.57 -0.40
N LEU A 128 24.70 35.75 -0.49
CA LEU A 128 25.57 35.45 0.64
C LEU A 128 26.22 36.74 1.15
N ILE A 129 25.92 37.09 2.40
CA ILE A 129 26.60 38.18 3.12
C ILE A 129 27.77 37.53 3.87
N ASN A 130 29.00 37.89 3.51
CA ASN A 130 30.25 37.37 4.09
C ASN A 130 30.51 35.86 3.86
N PRO A 131 30.73 35.43 2.60
CA PRO A 131 31.07 34.05 2.30
C PRO A 131 32.36 33.63 3.04
N GLY A 132 32.28 32.57 3.85
CA GLY A 132 33.41 32.02 4.61
C GLY A 132 33.44 32.38 6.10
N GLN A 133 32.62 33.33 6.55
CA GLN A 133 32.42 33.57 7.98
C GLN A 133 31.31 32.64 8.52
N PRO A 134 31.41 32.19 9.78
CA PRO A 134 30.30 31.52 10.44
C PRO A 134 29.08 32.45 10.47
N GLY A 135 27.93 31.94 10.03
CA GLY A 135 26.64 32.62 10.07
C GLY A 135 25.70 31.93 11.06
N ASP A 136 24.42 32.29 10.99
CA ASP A 136 23.40 31.69 11.85
C ASP A 136 23.07 30.26 11.42
N VAL A 137 22.94 29.38 12.41
CA VAL A 137 22.49 27.99 12.24
C VAL A 137 21.08 27.90 12.81
N GLU A 138 20.10 28.21 11.98
CA GLU A 138 18.66 28.21 12.33
C GLU A 138 17.99 26.84 12.09
N CYS A 139 18.73 25.87 11.56
CA CYS A 139 18.23 24.52 11.33
C CYS A 139 18.30 23.64 12.58
N ILE A 140 17.40 22.66 12.67
CA ILE A 140 17.49 21.57 13.64
C ILE A 140 18.53 20.56 13.13
N THR A 141 19.57 20.33 13.92
CA THR A 141 20.67 19.42 13.57
C THR A 141 20.99 18.46 14.71
N GLN A 142 21.48 17.27 14.37
CA GLN A 142 21.93 16.27 15.32
C GLN A 142 23.25 15.66 14.86
N ARG A 143 24.15 15.41 15.80
CA ARG A 143 25.47 14.82 15.53
C ARG A 143 25.46 13.39 16.04
N ILE A 144 25.74 12.43 15.16
CA ILE A 144 25.77 11.01 15.51
C ILE A 144 27.06 10.33 15.07
N ASN A 145 27.43 9.30 15.81
CA ASN A 145 28.52 8.41 15.48
C ASN A 145 27.96 7.00 15.33
N TYR A 146 28.27 6.32 14.23
CA TYR A 146 27.85 4.94 14.02
C TYR A 146 28.95 4.13 13.33
N THR A 147 28.90 2.82 13.49
CA THR A 147 29.82 1.90 12.81
C THR A 147 29.28 1.58 11.43
N ASP A 148 30.04 1.92 10.39
CA ASP A 148 29.62 1.62 9.01
C ASP A 148 29.67 0.10 8.76
N PRO A 149 28.55 -0.53 8.34
CA PRO A 149 28.49 -1.97 8.13
C PRO A 149 29.35 -2.47 6.96
N PHE A 150 29.75 -1.60 6.02
CA PHE A 150 30.46 -1.98 4.80
C PHE A 150 31.96 -1.70 4.87
N THR A 151 32.42 -0.85 5.79
CA THR A 151 33.83 -0.50 5.92
C THR A 151 34.38 -1.00 7.24
N ASN A 152 34.97 -2.21 7.27
CA ASN A 152 35.83 -2.77 8.35
C ASN A 152 35.62 -2.20 9.77
N GLN A 153 34.37 -2.05 10.21
CA GLN A 153 33.99 -1.44 11.49
C GLN A 153 34.55 -0.04 11.77
N THR A 154 34.82 0.77 10.75
CA THR A 154 35.24 2.16 10.95
C THR A 154 34.07 3.00 11.45
N MET A 155 34.29 3.70 12.56
CA MET A 155 33.33 4.67 13.07
C MET A 155 33.22 5.86 12.12
N LYS A 156 32.00 6.11 11.63
CA LYS A 156 31.66 7.30 10.84
C LYS A 156 30.95 8.32 11.71
N TYR A 157 31.28 9.58 11.46
CA TYR A 157 30.66 10.76 12.05
C TYR A 157 29.69 11.36 11.04
N ALA A 158 28.43 11.57 11.43
CA ALA A 158 27.42 12.21 10.59
C ALA A 158 26.78 13.42 11.28
N LEU A 159 26.57 14.47 10.49
CA LEU A 159 25.75 15.64 10.85
C LEU A 159 24.39 15.49 10.15
N VAL A 160 23.36 15.19 10.92
CA VAL A 160 21.99 15.08 10.44
C VAL A 160 21.31 16.43 10.52
N VAL A 161 20.65 16.85 9.43
CA VAL A 161 19.89 18.09 9.35
C VAL A 161 18.46 17.77 8.95
N GLN A 162 17.49 18.46 9.56
CA GLN A 162 16.10 18.39 9.14
C GLN A 162 15.93 19.04 7.75
N GLY A 163 15.45 18.27 6.78
CA GLY A 163 15.23 18.73 5.41
C GLY A 163 13.92 19.52 5.22
N PRO A 164 13.65 19.97 3.98
CA PRO A 164 12.44 20.73 3.66
C PRO A 164 11.19 19.84 3.68
N ARG A 165 10.03 20.43 4.01
CA ARG A 165 8.74 19.71 4.10
C ARG A 165 7.63 20.31 3.25
N ASP A 166 7.62 21.62 3.06
CA ASP A 166 6.53 22.36 2.42
C ASP A 166 6.81 22.54 0.92
N VAL A 167 6.34 21.58 0.13
CA VAL A 167 6.54 21.56 -1.32
C VAL A 167 5.76 22.68 -2.01
N LYS A 168 4.56 23.02 -1.52
CA LYS A 168 3.76 24.10 -2.09
C LYS A 168 4.42 25.45 -1.94
N LYS A 169 5.15 25.68 -0.84
CA LYS A 169 5.95 26.89 -0.64
C LYS A 169 7.36 26.81 -1.23
N LYS A 170 7.70 25.74 -1.96
CA LYS A 170 9.04 25.52 -2.49
C LYS A 170 10.11 25.72 -1.41
N GLU A 171 9.89 25.07 -0.28
CA GLU A 171 10.84 25.11 0.82
C GLU A 171 12.16 24.46 0.40
N LEU A 172 13.27 25.10 0.72
CA LEU A 172 14.61 24.58 0.54
C LEU A 172 15.43 24.86 1.79
N VAL A 173 16.42 24.02 2.06
CA VAL A 173 17.40 24.24 3.12
C VAL A 173 18.73 24.64 2.48
N PHE A 174 19.27 25.78 2.88
CA PHE A 174 20.55 26.28 2.42
C PHE A 174 21.60 25.98 3.49
N LEU A 175 22.61 25.20 3.15
CA LEU A 175 23.72 24.84 4.03
C LEU A 175 25.03 25.33 3.45
N GLN A 176 25.85 25.95 4.29
CA GLN A 176 27.19 26.40 3.93
C GLN A 176 28.22 25.63 4.74
N PHE A 177 29.22 25.07 4.08
CA PHE A 177 30.34 24.38 4.72
C PHE A 177 31.66 25.11 4.47
N HIS A 178 32.62 24.90 5.38
CA HIS A 178 33.98 25.39 5.25
C HIS A 178 34.98 24.31 5.58
N LEU A 179 36.03 24.24 4.77
CA LEU A 179 37.16 23.35 4.95
C LEU A 179 38.43 24.17 4.73
N ASN A 180 39.31 24.21 5.73
CA ASN A 180 40.55 25.01 5.64
C ASN A 180 41.54 24.40 4.64
N GLY A 181 41.67 23.07 4.63
CA GLY A 181 42.59 22.31 3.80
C GLY A 181 42.42 20.81 4.05
N THR A 182 42.69 20.00 3.02
CA THR A 182 42.60 18.54 3.08
C THR A 182 43.77 17.91 2.34
N ASP A 183 44.19 16.74 2.81
CA ASP A 183 45.18 15.87 2.16
C ASP A 183 44.53 15.03 1.04
N GLN A 184 43.21 15.17 0.85
CA GLN A 184 42.46 14.51 -0.22
C GLN A 184 42.61 15.27 -1.53
N ASP A 185 42.64 14.53 -2.64
CA ASP A 185 42.74 15.09 -3.99
C ASP A 185 41.47 15.84 -4.44
N PHE A 186 40.39 15.74 -3.67
CA PHE A 186 39.08 16.30 -3.99
C PHE A 186 38.35 16.81 -2.75
N ASN A 187 37.61 17.91 -2.94
CA ASN A 187 36.71 18.46 -1.92
C ASN A 187 35.31 17.88 -2.14
N ALA A 188 34.93 16.91 -1.31
CA ALA A 188 33.60 16.28 -1.35
C ALA A 188 33.03 16.14 0.07
N ILE A 189 31.70 16.22 0.17
CA ILE A 189 30.94 15.88 1.37
C ILE A 189 29.86 14.91 0.92
N ASP A 190 29.97 13.66 1.37
CA ASP A 190 28.93 12.66 1.10
C ASP A 190 27.70 12.97 1.95
N TYR A 191 26.53 12.55 1.46
CA TYR A 191 25.29 12.67 2.21
C TYR A 191 24.37 11.48 1.96
N LEU A 192 23.54 11.15 2.95
CA LEU A 192 22.44 10.20 2.83
C LEU A 192 21.12 10.89 3.13
N LEU A 193 20.07 10.43 2.48
CA LEU A 193 18.69 10.87 2.70
C LEU A 193 17.89 9.71 3.28
N PHE A 194 17.11 9.98 4.32
CA PHE A 194 16.15 9.02 4.87
C PHE A 194 14.78 9.66 5.08
N SER A 195 13.76 8.82 5.19
CA SER A 195 12.34 9.17 5.08
C SER A 195 11.90 10.30 6.02
N SER A 196 12.25 10.20 7.29
CA SER A 196 11.74 11.10 8.33
C SER A 196 12.80 11.41 9.38
N PHE A 197 13.13 12.68 9.51
CA PHE A 197 13.95 13.19 10.61
C PHE A 197 13.25 12.98 11.96
N GLN A 198 11.91 13.09 12.00
CA GLN A 198 11.13 12.92 13.23
C GLN A 198 11.15 11.47 13.73
N GLU A 199 11.11 10.50 12.83
CA GLU A 199 11.24 9.08 13.19
C GLU A 199 12.64 8.75 13.71
N PHE A 200 13.67 9.44 13.22
CA PHE A 200 15.04 9.24 13.67
C PHE A 200 15.33 9.80 15.06
N ILE A 201 14.67 10.90 15.46
CA ILE A 201 14.87 11.51 16.79
C ILE A 201 14.03 10.88 17.90
N ASN A 202 12.98 10.14 17.54
CA ASN A 202 12.04 9.50 18.47
C ASN A 202 12.46 8.07 18.80
#